data_AF-U4LBT8-F1
#
_entry.id   AF-U4LBT8-F1
#
_cell.length_a   1.000
_cell.length_b   1.000
_cell.length_c   1.000
_cell.angle_alpha   90.00
_cell.angle_beta   90.00
_cell.angle_gamma   90.00
#
_symmetry.space_group_name_H-M   'P 1'
#
loop_
_entity.id
_entity.type
_entity.pdbx_description
1 polymer ?
#
loop_
_entity_poly.entity_id
_entity_poly.type
_entity_poly.pdbx_seq_one_letter_code
_entity_poly.pdbx_strand_id
1 'polypeptide(L)'
;MQPIAPLLLFLSLLTPVWGWGMLGHRTTALLATRYLTRPTSRQIRQLLKPQSLVTASTWADYYSHTPHGRYSAPWHWIDAHDSPPSKCGVDYSRDCGETGCIVSALKNHTARVNDKSLDWEQRQMSLKWVVHFVGDIHQPLHTEDLARGGNSIHVKFGGRNTNLHHVWDSSIAEKIVGGGGIKDAVNWANDLYERIQKGEFRTEGKECKDLTKAEDCALQWASETNMLMCGYVIPEGGLDGKELSGEYYEGAVEMVEKQIALAGYRMGMWLNQMFEGQELEESLWEQMVGLWEEL
;
A
#
# COMPACT_ATOMS: atom_id res chain seq x y z
N MET A 1 54.47 14.39 -20.51
CA MET A 1 53.75 13.86 -19.34
C MET A 1 52.50 14.73 -19.17
N GLN A 2 51.34 14.25 -19.59
CA GLN A 2 50.07 14.98 -19.43
C GLN A 2 49.44 14.60 -18.08
N PRO A 3 48.90 15.55 -17.30
CA PRO A 3 48.29 15.25 -16.02
C PRO A 3 46.92 14.59 -16.25
N ILE A 4 46.74 13.40 -15.67
CA ILE A 4 45.46 12.69 -15.65
C ILE A 4 44.60 13.35 -14.56
N ALA A 5 43.54 14.05 -14.98
CA ALA A 5 42.53 14.58 -14.06
C ALA A 5 41.71 13.42 -13.47
N PRO A 6 41.47 13.38 -12.15
CA PRO A 6 40.66 12.33 -11.54
C PRO A 6 39.19 12.55 -11.89
N LEU A 7 38.60 11.59 -12.59
CA LEU A 7 37.15 11.51 -12.83
C LEU A 7 36.46 11.18 -11.50
N LEU A 8 35.91 12.20 -10.83
CA LEU A 8 35.02 12.01 -9.69
C LEU A 8 33.71 11.38 -10.17
N LEU A 9 33.60 10.06 -10.03
CA LEU A 9 32.32 9.36 -10.13
C LEU A 9 31.44 9.82 -8.95
N PHE A 10 30.51 10.72 -9.21
CA PHE A 10 29.36 10.93 -8.33
C PHE A 10 28.48 9.68 -8.41
N LEU A 11 28.66 8.75 -7.47
CA LEU A 11 27.71 7.68 -7.24
C LEU A 11 26.47 8.32 -6.60
N SER A 12 25.50 8.72 -7.43
CA SER A 12 24.16 9.07 -6.94
C SER A 12 23.60 7.82 -6.25
N LEU A 13 23.57 7.84 -4.92
CA LEU A 13 22.76 6.93 -4.12
C LEU A 13 21.30 7.20 -4.50
N LEU A 14 20.82 6.50 -5.52
CA LEU A 14 19.41 6.40 -5.81
C LEU A 14 18.82 5.61 -4.65
N THR A 15 18.26 6.30 -3.66
CA THR A 15 17.34 5.67 -2.72
C THR A 15 16.20 5.12 -3.57
N PRO A 16 15.97 3.79 -3.58
CA PRO A 16 14.77 3.28 -4.19
C PRO A 16 13.58 3.95 -3.51
N VAL A 17 12.52 4.17 -4.26
CA VAL A 17 11.31 4.86 -3.82
C VAL A 17 10.20 3.81 -3.73
N TRP A 18 9.43 3.84 -2.64
CA TRP A 18 8.98 2.64 -1.91
C TRP A 18 7.46 2.57 -1.67
N GLY A 19 6.56 3.27 -2.36
CA GLY A 19 5.18 3.33 -1.81
C GLY A 19 5.17 3.87 -0.40
N TRP A 20 4.09 3.71 0.35
CA TRP A 20 4.13 4.20 1.73
C TRP A 20 5.41 3.72 2.41
N GLY A 21 6.25 4.64 2.91
CA GLY A 21 7.49 4.25 3.54
C GLY A 21 7.22 3.31 4.72
N MET A 22 8.27 2.74 5.31
CA MET A 22 8.11 1.77 6.41
C MET A 22 7.11 2.19 7.49
N LEU A 23 7.05 3.49 7.83
CA LEU A 23 6.05 4.03 8.75
C LEU A 23 4.61 3.78 8.26
N GLY A 24 4.27 4.19 7.03
CA GLY A 24 2.92 4.06 6.49
C GLY A 24 2.49 2.59 6.34
N HIS A 25 3.31 1.70 5.79
CA HIS A 25 2.98 0.28 5.72
C HIS A 25 2.82 -0.39 7.08
N ARG A 26 3.61 0.01 8.08
CA ARG A 26 3.44 -0.52 9.44
C ARG A 26 2.15 0.01 10.06
N THR A 27 1.86 1.29 9.90
CA THR A 27 0.65 1.93 10.44
C THR A 27 -0.62 1.32 9.83
N THR A 28 -0.67 1.15 8.51
CA THR A 28 -1.82 0.52 7.82
C THR A 28 -2.03 -0.92 8.30
N ALA A 29 -0.97 -1.72 8.41
CA ALA A 29 -1.05 -3.08 8.93
C ALA A 29 -1.48 -3.14 10.40
N LEU A 30 -0.95 -2.26 11.25
CA LEU A 30 -1.34 -2.14 12.66
C LEU A 30 -2.81 -1.75 12.79
N LEU A 31 -3.25 -0.77 12.01
CA LEU A 31 -4.65 -0.35 11.97
C LEU A 31 -5.56 -1.50 11.49
N ALA A 32 -5.16 -2.23 10.45
CA ALA A 32 -5.90 -3.41 9.98
C ALA A 32 -6.10 -4.45 11.09
N THR A 33 -5.11 -4.67 11.96
CA THR A 33 -5.25 -5.62 13.10
C THR A 33 -6.38 -5.26 14.06
N ARG A 34 -6.79 -3.98 14.13
CA ARG A 34 -7.90 -3.51 14.97
C ARG A 34 -9.27 -3.93 14.45
N TYR A 35 -9.36 -4.23 13.15
CA TYR A 35 -10.60 -4.64 12.49
C TYR A 35 -10.70 -6.16 12.29
N LEU A 36 -9.61 -6.91 12.48
CA LEU A 36 -9.63 -8.36 12.28
C LEU A 36 -10.52 -9.07 13.32
N THR A 37 -11.33 -10.01 12.86
CA THR A 37 -12.01 -10.94 13.75
C THR A 37 -10.99 -11.86 14.43
N ARG A 38 -11.37 -12.45 15.58
CA ARG A 38 -10.49 -13.40 16.28
C ARG A 38 -10.10 -14.61 15.42
N PRO A 39 -11.02 -15.24 14.65
CA PRO A 39 -10.67 -16.33 13.73
C PRO A 39 -9.67 -15.88 12.65
N THR A 40 -9.95 -14.76 11.97
CA THR A 40 -9.05 -14.20 10.95
C THR A 40 -7.66 -13.93 11.50
N SER A 41 -7.57 -13.28 12.67
CA SER A 41 -6.30 -13.01 13.35
C SER A 41 -5.50 -14.28 13.67
N ARG A 42 -6.18 -15.37 14.05
CA ARG A 42 -5.54 -16.67 14.31
C ARG A 42 -4.97 -17.28 13.03
N GLN A 43 -5.76 -17.32 11.95
CA GLN A 43 -5.35 -17.89 10.66
C GLN A 43 -4.19 -17.10 10.04
N ILE A 44 -4.27 -15.77 10.03
CA ILE A 44 -3.19 -14.89 9.55
C ILE A 44 -1.89 -15.13 10.33
N ARG A 45 -1.96 -15.20 11.68
CA ARG A 45 -0.77 -15.50 12.49
C ARG A 45 -0.18 -16.86 12.16
N GLN A 46 -1.01 -17.88 11.93
CA GLN A 46 -0.53 -19.21 11.57
C GLN A 46 0.12 -19.22 10.19
N LEU A 47 -0.45 -18.52 9.21
CA LEU A 47 0.09 -18.44 7.85
C LEU A 47 1.39 -17.62 7.78
N LEU A 48 1.50 -16.54 8.55
CA LEU A 48 2.67 -15.64 8.52
C LEU A 48 3.85 -16.06 9.41
N LYS A 49 3.69 -17.06 10.30
CA LYS A 49 4.74 -17.49 11.23
C LYS A 49 6.10 -17.68 10.51
N PRO A 50 7.21 -17.18 11.09
CA PRO A 50 7.33 -16.51 12.39
C PRO A 50 7.06 -14.98 12.35
N GLN A 51 6.70 -14.42 11.19
CA GLN A 51 6.54 -12.98 10.99
C GLN A 51 5.16 -12.49 11.47
N SER A 52 5.09 -11.20 11.81
CA SER A 52 3.83 -10.51 12.09
C SER A 52 3.23 -9.89 10.82
N LEU A 53 1.96 -9.49 10.85
CA LEU A 53 1.34 -8.71 9.77
C LEU A 53 2.10 -7.41 9.48
N VAL A 54 2.63 -6.78 10.53
CA VAL A 54 3.41 -5.55 10.48
C VAL A 54 4.80 -5.76 9.85
N THR A 55 5.37 -6.95 10.01
CA THR A 55 6.62 -7.33 9.33
C THR A 55 6.36 -7.70 7.87
N ALA A 56 5.23 -8.37 7.61
CA ALA A 56 4.81 -8.71 6.26
C ALA A 56 4.55 -7.47 5.39
N SER A 57 4.02 -6.38 5.99
CA SER A 57 3.64 -5.19 5.23
C SER A 57 4.79 -4.41 4.60
N THR A 58 6.05 -4.62 5.03
CA THR A 58 7.23 -3.97 4.42
C THR A 58 8.12 -4.95 3.66
N TRP A 59 7.71 -6.22 3.54
CA TRP A 59 8.57 -7.25 2.93
C TRP A 59 8.68 -7.10 1.41
N ALA A 60 7.60 -6.68 0.76
CA ALA A 60 7.49 -6.55 -0.68
C ALA A 60 8.50 -5.56 -1.27
N ASP A 61 8.66 -4.37 -0.66
CA ASP A 61 9.68 -3.39 -1.06
C ASP A 61 11.08 -3.97 -1.06
N TYR A 62 11.41 -4.74 -0.02
CA TYR A 62 12.70 -5.39 0.05
C TYR A 62 12.84 -6.46 -1.05
N TYR A 63 11.81 -7.30 -1.20
CA TYR A 63 11.86 -8.44 -2.12
C TYR A 63 11.97 -8.00 -3.59
N SER A 64 11.25 -6.95 -4.00
CA SER A 64 11.27 -6.41 -5.36
C SER A 64 12.65 -5.87 -5.79
N HIS A 65 13.58 -5.67 -4.86
CA HIS A 65 14.95 -5.25 -5.14
C HIS A 65 15.97 -6.41 -5.10
N THR A 66 15.52 -7.63 -4.83
CA THR A 66 16.38 -8.82 -4.88
C THR A 66 16.46 -9.39 -6.30
N PRO A 67 17.54 -10.10 -6.67
CA PRO A 67 17.61 -10.80 -7.97
C PRO A 67 16.43 -11.74 -8.22
N HIS A 68 15.88 -12.33 -7.16
CA HIS A 68 14.76 -13.26 -7.24
C HIS A 68 13.41 -12.55 -7.32
N GLY A 69 13.26 -11.34 -6.79
CA GLY A 69 11.99 -10.63 -6.73
C GLY A 69 11.84 -9.46 -7.70
N ARG A 70 12.89 -9.05 -8.42
CA ARG A 70 12.84 -7.91 -9.36
C ARG A 70 11.71 -7.93 -10.39
N TYR A 71 11.17 -9.11 -10.71
CA TYR A 71 10.04 -9.24 -11.62
C TYR A 71 8.75 -8.61 -11.07
N SER A 72 8.64 -8.48 -9.75
CA SER A 72 7.46 -7.95 -9.07
C SER A 72 7.49 -6.43 -8.88
N ALA A 73 8.56 -5.75 -9.29
CA ALA A 73 8.66 -4.30 -9.11
C ALA A 73 7.45 -3.55 -9.70
N PRO A 74 6.97 -3.84 -10.92
CA PRO A 74 5.78 -3.18 -11.48
C PRO A 74 4.48 -3.41 -10.70
N TRP A 75 4.44 -4.37 -9.78
CA TRP A 75 3.22 -4.71 -9.04
C TRP A 75 2.91 -3.72 -7.92
N HIS A 76 3.81 -2.78 -7.62
CA HIS A 76 3.61 -1.79 -6.58
C HIS A 76 2.77 -0.60 -7.04
N TRP A 77 2.53 -0.41 -8.34
CA TRP A 77 1.80 0.75 -8.84
C TRP A 77 0.91 0.41 -10.05
N ILE A 78 0.10 1.38 -10.47
CA ILE A 78 -0.56 1.43 -11.77
C ILE A 78 -0.28 2.80 -12.38
N ASP A 79 0.34 2.82 -13.55
CA ASP A 79 0.79 4.05 -14.22
C ASP A 79 -0.37 4.66 -15.00
N ALA A 80 -1.17 5.50 -14.34
CA ALA A 80 -2.30 6.16 -14.98
C ALA A 80 -1.83 7.11 -16.08
N HIS A 81 -2.19 6.84 -17.33
CA HIS A 81 -1.85 7.70 -18.47
C HIS A 81 -2.91 8.80 -18.66
N ASP A 82 -3.02 9.69 -17.67
CA ASP A 82 -3.92 10.84 -17.66
C ASP A 82 -3.14 12.17 -17.78
N SER A 83 -3.62 13.28 -17.22
CA SER A 83 -3.02 14.62 -17.42
C SER A 83 -3.26 15.55 -16.23
N PRO A 84 -2.76 15.23 -15.02
CA PRO A 84 -2.90 16.09 -13.85
C PRO A 84 -2.21 17.46 -14.05
N PRO A 85 -2.75 18.55 -13.49
CA PRO A 85 -3.99 18.61 -12.69
C PRO A 85 -5.29 18.67 -13.51
N SER A 86 -5.22 18.69 -14.84
CA SER A 86 -6.39 18.99 -15.67
C SER A 86 -7.38 17.83 -15.79
N LYS A 87 -6.89 16.59 -15.81
CA LYS A 87 -7.70 15.38 -15.94
C LYS A 87 -7.00 14.24 -15.23
N CYS A 88 -7.72 13.61 -14.30
CA CYS A 88 -7.26 12.42 -13.60
C CYS A 88 -8.24 11.29 -13.84
N GLY A 89 -7.72 10.07 -13.91
CA GLY A 89 -8.51 8.87 -13.93
C GLY A 89 -7.71 7.65 -14.36
N VAL A 90 -8.00 6.53 -13.70
CA VAL A 90 -7.38 5.23 -13.96
C VAL A 90 -8.26 4.40 -14.88
N ASP A 91 -7.67 3.78 -15.89
CA ASP A 91 -8.29 2.77 -16.75
C ASP A 91 -7.41 1.52 -16.76
N TYR A 92 -7.94 0.39 -16.30
CA TYR A 92 -7.16 -0.83 -16.14
C TYR A 92 -6.51 -1.31 -17.44
N SER A 93 -7.23 -1.24 -18.57
CA SER A 93 -6.72 -1.77 -19.85
C SER A 93 -5.64 -0.86 -20.44
N ARG A 94 -5.75 0.45 -20.22
CA ARG A 94 -4.77 1.44 -20.64
C ARG A 94 -3.52 1.43 -19.76
N ASP A 95 -3.68 1.22 -18.45
CA ASP A 95 -2.66 1.59 -17.46
C ASP A 95 -1.91 0.42 -16.81
N CYS A 96 -2.47 -0.80 -16.81
CA CYS A 96 -1.85 -1.92 -16.08
C CYS A 96 -0.62 -2.52 -16.79
N GLY A 97 -0.53 -2.37 -18.12
CA GLY A 97 0.56 -2.90 -18.94
C GLY A 97 0.67 -4.43 -18.97
N GLU A 98 1.59 -4.96 -19.78
CA GLU A 98 1.76 -6.41 -19.98
C GLU A 98 2.50 -7.12 -18.82
N THR A 99 3.32 -6.38 -18.06
CA THR A 99 4.06 -6.90 -16.90
C THR A 99 3.21 -7.04 -15.65
N GLY A 100 1.96 -6.59 -15.72
CA GLY A 100 1.05 -6.43 -14.61
C GLY A 100 1.35 -5.18 -13.79
N CYS A 101 0.35 -4.82 -12.99
CA CYS A 101 0.30 -3.68 -12.09
C CYS A 101 -0.31 -4.08 -10.74
N ILE A 102 -0.37 -3.15 -9.80
CA ILE A 102 -0.95 -3.35 -8.46
C ILE A 102 -2.38 -3.91 -8.48
N VAL A 103 -3.22 -3.49 -9.42
CA VAL A 103 -4.60 -3.99 -9.56
C VAL A 103 -4.60 -5.48 -9.93
N SER A 104 -3.85 -5.86 -10.96
CA SER A 104 -3.74 -7.27 -11.39
C SER A 104 -3.07 -8.15 -10.33
N ALA A 105 -2.08 -7.61 -9.61
CA ALA A 105 -1.32 -8.35 -8.61
C ALA A 105 -2.15 -8.56 -7.35
N LEU A 106 -2.90 -7.54 -6.91
CA LEU A 106 -3.83 -7.66 -5.78
C LEU A 106 -4.94 -8.68 -6.07
N LYS A 107 -5.52 -8.67 -7.29
CA LYS A 107 -6.47 -9.70 -7.73
C LYS A 107 -5.86 -11.10 -7.65
N ASN A 108 -4.69 -11.30 -8.26
CA ASN A 108 -4.01 -12.58 -8.29
C ASN A 108 -3.69 -13.11 -6.88
N HIS A 109 -3.04 -12.29 -6.06
CA HIS A 109 -2.64 -12.71 -4.71
C HIS A 109 -3.83 -12.87 -3.76
N THR A 110 -4.92 -12.11 -3.95
CA THR A 110 -6.18 -12.34 -3.21
C THR A 110 -6.71 -13.76 -3.46
N ALA A 111 -6.72 -14.22 -4.71
CA ALA A 111 -7.16 -15.58 -5.04
C ALA A 111 -6.23 -16.67 -4.48
N ARG A 112 -4.92 -16.38 -4.38
CA ARG A 112 -3.90 -17.35 -3.98
C ARG A 112 -3.77 -17.58 -2.48
N VAL A 113 -4.09 -16.60 -1.62
CA VAL A 113 -3.87 -16.72 -0.17
C VAL A 113 -4.56 -17.94 0.44
N ASN A 114 -5.76 -18.28 -0.05
CA ASN A 114 -6.56 -19.37 0.48
C ASN A 114 -6.69 -20.58 -0.45
N ASP A 115 -5.99 -20.58 -1.57
CA ASP A 115 -5.94 -21.72 -2.47
C ASP A 115 -5.18 -22.88 -1.81
N LYS A 116 -5.91 -23.91 -1.38
CA LYS A 116 -5.34 -25.08 -0.67
C LYS A 116 -4.53 -26.00 -1.59
N SER A 117 -4.57 -25.79 -2.91
CA SER A 117 -3.68 -26.50 -3.85
C SER A 117 -2.25 -25.97 -3.82
N LEU A 118 -2.05 -24.74 -3.34
CA LEU A 118 -0.74 -24.14 -3.14
C LEU A 118 -0.12 -24.57 -1.82
N ASP A 119 1.21 -24.66 -1.81
CA ASP A 119 1.94 -24.91 -0.57
C ASP A 119 1.80 -23.74 0.43
N TRP A 120 2.28 -23.96 1.64
CA TRP A 120 2.22 -22.93 2.69
C TRP A 120 3.05 -21.69 2.36
N GLU A 121 4.21 -21.83 1.70
CA GLU A 121 5.11 -20.71 1.38
C GLU A 121 4.50 -19.79 0.33
N GLN A 122 3.87 -20.35 -0.70
CA GLN A 122 3.19 -19.62 -1.76
C GLN A 122 1.98 -18.83 -1.24
N ARG A 123 1.20 -19.44 -0.33
CA ARG A 123 0.07 -18.76 0.35
C ARG A 123 0.57 -17.67 1.28
N GLN A 124 1.63 -17.96 2.05
CA GLN A 124 2.26 -16.97 2.92
C GLN A 124 2.76 -15.77 2.12
N MET A 125 3.50 -16.01 1.04
CA MET A 125 4.02 -14.96 0.17
C MET A 125 2.88 -14.13 -0.44
N SER A 126 1.80 -14.77 -0.87
CA SER A 126 0.61 -14.08 -1.39
C SER A 126 -0.04 -13.19 -0.33
N LEU A 127 -0.05 -13.60 0.94
CA LEU A 127 -0.58 -12.76 2.01
C LEU A 127 0.30 -11.53 2.24
N LYS A 128 1.63 -11.67 2.17
CA LYS A 128 2.55 -10.51 2.27
C LYS A 128 2.30 -9.51 1.14
N TRP A 129 2.09 -9.99 -0.08
CA TRP A 129 1.73 -9.15 -1.23
C TRP A 129 0.42 -8.41 -1.03
N VAL A 130 -0.67 -9.10 -0.65
CA VAL A 130 -1.97 -8.46 -0.41
C VAL A 130 -1.85 -7.36 0.64
N VAL A 131 -1.19 -7.63 1.77
CA VAL A 131 -1.01 -6.67 2.86
C VAL A 131 -0.26 -5.42 2.41
N HIS A 132 0.76 -5.60 1.58
CA HIS A 132 1.55 -4.48 1.07
C HIS A 132 0.79 -3.66 0.03
N PHE A 133 0.21 -4.33 -0.98
CA PHE A 133 -0.51 -3.67 -2.08
C PHE A 133 -1.73 -2.88 -1.63
N VAL A 134 -2.46 -3.34 -0.59
CA VAL A 134 -3.56 -2.52 -0.05
C VAL A 134 -3.04 -1.21 0.57
N GLY A 135 -1.80 -1.19 1.08
CA GLY A 135 -1.13 0.06 1.44
C GLY A 135 -0.84 0.93 0.22
N ASP A 136 -0.06 0.39 -0.73
CA ASP A 136 0.45 1.12 -1.91
C ASP A 136 -0.66 1.74 -2.76
N ILE A 137 -1.76 1.02 -2.98
CA ILE A 137 -2.86 1.50 -3.84
C ILE A 137 -3.57 2.75 -3.28
N HIS A 138 -3.31 3.09 -2.02
CA HIS A 138 -3.79 4.32 -1.37
C HIS A 138 -2.75 5.44 -1.34
N GLN A 139 -1.54 5.26 -1.89
CA GLN A 139 -0.57 6.33 -2.11
C GLN A 139 -0.83 6.95 -3.50
N PRO A 140 -1.22 8.24 -3.62
CA PRO A 140 -1.58 8.87 -4.90
C PRO A 140 -0.57 8.67 -6.04
N LEU A 141 0.73 8.80 -5.75
CA LEU A 141 1.80 8.67 -6.74
C LEU A 141 2.12 7.21 -7.12
N HIS A 142 1.48 6.22 -6.47
CA HIS A 142 1.44 4.82 -6.92
C HIS A 142 0.32 4.55 -7.93
N THR A 143 -0.46 5.58 -8.27
CA THR A 143 -1.58 5.50 -9.20
C THR A 143 -1.42 6.49 -10.36
N GLU A 144 -0.18 6.84 -10.70
CA GLU A 144 0.14 7.92 -11.64
C GLU A 144 1.43 7.63 -12.44
N ASP A 145 1.41 7.85 -13.76
CA ASP A 145 2.59 7.72 -14.63
C ASP A 145 3.51 8.96 -14.56
N LEU A 146 2.94 10.18 -14.43
CA LEU A 146 3.64 11.45 -14.54
C LEU A 146 4.98 11.44 -13.80
N ALA A 147 6.07 11.61 -14.58
CA ALA A 147 7.44 11.68 -14.07
C ALA A 147 7.87 10.44 -13.26
N ARG A 148 7.36 9.25 -13.63
CA ARG A 148 7.51 7.97 -12.93
C ARG A 148 6.89 8.03 -11.54
N GLY A 149 5.60 8.38 -11.48
CA GLY A 149 4.90 8.67 -10.22
C GLY A 149 5.60 9.77 -9.41
N GLY A 150 6.08 10.85 -10.02
CA GLY A 150 6.74 11.95 -9.31
C GLY A 150 8.16 11.68 -8.81
N ASN A 151 8.75 10.51 -9.09
CA ASN A 151 10.16 10.22 -8.78
C ASN A 151 11.14 11.21 -9.45
N SER A 152 10.74 11.74 -10.60
CA SER A 152 11.57 12.67 -11.40
C SER A 152 11.19 14.14 -11.18
N ILE A 153 10.35 14.44 -10.18
CA ILE A 153 10.04 15.81 -9.76
C ILE A 153 10.91 16.11 -8.55
N HIS A 154 11.97 16.90 -8.75
CA HIS A 154 12.99 17.14 -7.73
C HIS A 154 12.55 18.27 -6.82
N VAL A 155 12.54 18.05 -5.52
CA VAL A 155 12.01 19.02 -4.55
C VAL A 155 12.90 19.10 -3.32
N LYS A 156 12.57 20.00 -2.40
CA LYS A 156 13.14 20.05 -1.05
C LYS A 156 12.08 19.75 -0.01
N PHE A 157 12.47 19.08 1.05
CA PHE A 157 11.65 18.91 2.24
C PHE A 157 12.50 19.14 3.49
N GLY A 158 12.14 20.14 4.28
CA GLY A 158 12.93 20.55 5.46
C GLY A 158 14.34 20.99 5.08
N GLY A 159 14.50 21.65 3.92
CA GLY A 159 15.77 22.10 3.37
C GLY A 159 16.63 21.02 2.71
N ARG A 160 16.20 19.75 2.71
CA ARG A 160 16.95 18.63 2.11
C ARG A 160 16.41 18.29 0.73
N ASN A 161 17.31 18.06 -0.23
CA ASN A 161 16.94 17.60 -1.56
C ASN A 161 16.32 16.19 -1.50
N THR A 162 15.21 16.00 -2.21
CA THR A 162 14.49 14.74 -2.35
C THR A 162 13.67 14.77 -3.66
N ASN A 163 12.70 13.88 -3.83
CA ASN A 163 11.71 13.92 -4.91
C ASN A 163 10.28 13.90 -4.35
N LEU A 164 9.29 14.29 -5.17
CA LEU A 164 7.90 14.38 -4.77
C LEU A 164 7.35 13.05 -4.25
N HIS A 165 7.70 11.94 -4.89
CA HIS A 165 7.24 10.61 -4.50
C HIS A 165 7.69 10.27 -3.06
N HIS A 166 8.97 10.45 -2.74
CA HIS A 166 9.47 10.25 -1.38
C HIS A 166 8.83 11.18 -0.34
N VAL A 167 8.43 12.39 -0.75
CA VAL A 167 7.72 13.32 0.15
C VAL A 167 6.38 12.72 0.59
N TRP A 168 5.63 12.12 -0.33
CA TRP A 168 4.35 11.46 -0.05
C TRP A 168 4.53 10.12 0.66
N ASP A 169 5.46 9.28 0.21
CA ASP A 169 5.75 7.99 0.84
C ASP A 169 6.11 8.12 2.32
N SER A 170 6.98 9.08 2.63
CA SER A 170 7.69 9.09 3.91
C SER A 170 7.68 10.46 4.59
N SER A 171 8.09 11.53 3.90
CA SER A 171 8.45 12.77 4.60
C SER A 171 7.26 13.47 5.28
N ILE A 172 6.08 13.46 4.65
CA ILE A 172 4.86 14.01 5.26
C ILE A 172 4.47 13.17 6.49
N ALA A 173 4.36 11.85 6.34
CA ALA A 173 3.97 10.94 7.41
C ALA A 173 4.93 10.99 8.61
N GLU A 174 6.24 10.97 8.37
CA GLU A 174 7.25 11.08 9.44
C GLU A 174 7.20 12.44 10.13
N LYS A 175 6.86 13.51 9.42
CA LYS A 175 6.69 14.84 10.01
C LYS A 175 5.39 14.95 10.83
N ILE A 176 4.30 14.31 10.40
CA ILE A 176 3.03 14.23 11.16
C ILE A 176 3.30 13.58 12.52
N VAL A 177 3.97 12.43 12.52
CA VAL A 177 4.15 11.63 13.74
C VAL A 177 5.37 12.05 14.57
N GLY A 178 6.35 12.72 13.95
CA GLY A 178 7.60 13.13 14.59
C GLY A 178 8.68 12.04 14.63
N GLY A 179 8.58 11.02 13.78
CA GLY A 179 9.49 9.87 13.71
C GLY A 179 9.03 8.80 12.71
N GLY A 180 9.85 7.77 12.48
CA GLY A 180 9.57 6.66 11.53
C GLY A 180 9.68 5.27 12.16
N GLY A 181 9.77 5.18 13.49
CA GLY A 181 9.96 3.92 14.21
C GLY A 181 8.67 3.12 14.39
N ILE A 182 8.81 1.87 14.84
CA ILE A 182 7.64 1.00 15.11
C ILE A 182 6.73 1.57 16.21
N LYS A 183 7.30 2.27 17.22
CA LYS A 183 6.52 2.93 18.28
C LYS A 183 5.65 4.04 17.70
N ASP A 184 6.17 4.79 16.74
CA ASP A 184 5.49 5.88 16.06
C ASP A 184 4.31 5.31 15.24
N ALA A 185 4.54 4.23 14.50
CA ALA A 185 3.48 3.51 13.77
C ALA A 185 2.37 2.99 14.70
N VAL A 186 2.71 2.45 15.88
CA VAL A 186 1.74 1.98 16.87
C VAL A 186 0.89 3.11 17.42
N ASN A 187 1.52 4.23 17.79
CA ASN A 187 0.80 5.38 18.33
C ASN A 187 -0.13 5.98 17.27
N TRP A 188 0.35 6.15 16.04
CA TRP A 188 -0.42 6.72 14.95
C TRP A 188 -1.59 5.81 14.55
N ALA A 189 -1.38 4.49 14.48
CA ALA A 189 -2.47 3.55 14.21
C ALA A 189 -3.57 3.58 15.30
N ASN A 190 -3.20 3.76 16.57
CA ASN A 190 -4.18 3.89 17.65
C ASN A 190 -4.96 5.21 17.56
N ASP A 191 -4.28 6.33 17.28
CA ASP A 191 -4.93 7.64 17.08
C ASP A 191 -5.91 7.62 15.91
N LEU A 192 -5.47 7.15 14.74
CA LEU A 192 -6.32 7.03 13.56
C LEU A 192 -7.51 6.10 13.83
N TYR A 193 -7.31 4.98 14.52
CA TYR A 193 -8.42 4.09 14.91
C TYR A 193 -9.47 4.83 15.74
N GLU A 194 -9.06 5.59 16.76
CA GLU A 194 -9.98 6.38 17.59
C GLU A 194 -10.74 7.45 16.79
N ARG A 195 -10.05 8.13 15.87
CA ARG A 195 -10.65 9.14 14.99
C ARG A 195 -11.66 8.54 14.02
N ILE A 196 -11.36 7.38 13.44
CA ILE A 196 -12.31 6.61 12.62
C ILE A 196 -13.56 6.23 13.44
N GLN A 197 -13.40 5.80 14.70
CA GLN A 197 -14.56 5.49 15.56
C GLN A 197 -15.43 6.72 15.84
N LYS A 198 -14.85 7.92 15.88
CA LYS A 198 -15.57 9.19 16.02
C LYS A 198 -16.21 9.68 14.72
N GLY A 199 -15.99 8.97 13.61
CA GLY A 199 -16.59 9.26 12.31
C GLY A 199 -15.74 10.12 11.38
N GLU A 200 -14.46 10.34 11.68
CA GLU A 200 -13.52 10.92 10.72
C GLU A 200 -13.22 9.94 9.58
N PHE A 201 -12.73 10.47 8.45
CA PHE A 201 -12.26 9.70 7.28
C PHE A 201 -13.29 8.77 6.63
N ARG A 202 -14.59 9.07 6.77
CA ARG A 202 -15.64 8.32 6.08
C ARG A 202 -15.45 8.40 4.57
N THR A 203 -15.66 7.27 3.90
CA THR A 203 -15.76 7.23 2.44
C THR A 203 -17.14 7.65 1.99
N GLU A 204 -17.18 8.32 0.85
CA GLU A 204 -18.42 8.63 0.16
C GLU A 204 -18.71 7.47 -0.79
N GLY A 205 -19.77 6.71 -0.52
CA GLY A 205 -20.18 5.59 -1.38
C GLY A 205 -20.09 4.23 -0.71
N LYS A 206 -20.23 3.18 -1.53
CA LYS A 206 -20.26 1.79 -1.06
C LYS A 206 -18.85 1.20 -1.16
N GLU A 207 -18.32 0.76 -0.02
CA GLU A 207 -17.05 0.01 0.03
C GLU A 207 -17.15 -1.30 -0.76
N CYS A 208 -16.15 -1.54 -1.61
CA CYS A 208 -16.00 -2.79 -2.33
C CYS A 208 -15.38 -3.85 -1.41
N LYS A 209 -16.10 -4.95 -1.21
CA LYS A 209 -15.72 -6.03 -0.29
C LYS A 209 -15.89 -7.43 -0.88
N ASP A 210 -16.26 -7.50 -2.16
CA ASP A 210 -16.52 -8.76 -2.85
C ASP A 210 -15.21 -9.28 -3.45
N LEU A 211 -14.65 -10.33 -2.85
CA LEU A 211 -13.40 -10.93 -3.30
C LEU A 211 -13.49 -11.51 -4.71
N THR A 212 -14.69 -11.89 -5.17
CA THR A 212 -14.88 -12.37 -6.56
C THR A 212 -14.69 -11.24 -7.58
N LYS A 213 -14.74 -9.99 -7.13
CA LYS A 213 -14.52 -8.76 -7.90
C LYS A 213 -13.27 -8.01 -7.45
N ALA A 214 -12.23 -8.75 -7.04
CA ALA A 214 -10.99 -8.15 -6.54
C ALA A 214 -10.36 -7.13 -7.51
N GLU A 215 -10.45 -7.35 -8.82
CA GLU A 215 -9.99 -6.40 -9.84
C GLU A 215 -10.79 -5.10 -9.81
N ASP A 216 -12.13 -5.18 -9.82
CA ASP A 216 -13.01 -4.01 -9.74
C ASP A 216 -12.80 -3.24 -8.43
N CYS A 217 -12.66 -3.95 -7.30
CA CYS A 217 -12.40 -3.32 -6.00
C CYS A 217 -11.06 -2.59 -5.97
N ALA A 218 -10.00 -3.23 -6.46
CA ALA A 218 -8.68 -2.61 -6.52
C ALA A 218 -8.69 -1.40 -7.48
N LEU A 219 -9.34 -1.52 -8.64
CA LEU A 219 -9.47 -0.42 -9.59
C LEU A 219 -10.27 0.76 -9.02
N GLN A 220 -11.31 0.48 -8.22
CA GLN A 220 -12.04 1.52 -7.49
C GLN A 220 -11.11 2.26 -6.52
N TRP A 221 -10.34 1.54 -5.70
CA TRP A 221 -9.41 2.17 -4.75
C TRP A 221 -8.31 2.98 -5.44
N ALA A 222 -7.77 2.46 -6.55
CA ALA A 222 -6.79 3.18 -7.36
C ALA A 222 -7.39 4.46 -7.96
N SER A 223 -8.63 4.38 -8.48
CA SER A 223 -9.32 5.54 -9.08
C SER A 223 -9.61 6.62 -8.04
N GLU A 224 -10.13 6.25 -6.86
CA GLU A 224 -10.38 7.19 -5.77
C GLU A 224 -9.09 7.88 -5.31
N THR A 225 -8.00 7.13 -5.25
CA THR A 225 -6.69 7.62 -4.82
C THR A 225 -6.04 8.53 -5.87
N ASN A 226 -6.11 8.16 -7.16
CA ASN A 226 -5.61 8.96 -8.28
C ASN A 226 -6.30 10.32 -8.39
N MET A 227 -7.57 10.46 -7.98
CA MET A 227 -8.23 11.77 -7.98
C MET A 227 -7.53 12.82 -7.10
N LEU A 228 -6.75 12.41 -6.11
CA LEU A 228 -5.92 13.32 -5.30
C LEU A 228 -4.81 13.98 -6.13
N MET A 229 -4.41 13.37 -7.25
CA MET A 229 -3.42 13.94 -8.18
C MET A 229 -3.84 15.30 -8.70
N CYS A 230 -5.08 15.40 -9.18
CA CYS A 230 -5.67 16.65 -9.69
C CYS A 230 -6.17 17.55 -8.56
N GLY A 231 -6.62 16.97 -7.45
CA GLY A 231 -7.13 17.73 -6.32
C GLY A 231 -6.05 18.51 -5.57
N TYR A 232 -4.83 17.96 -5.48
CA TYR A 232 -3.79 18.56 -4.63
C TYR A 232 -2.35 18.18 -4.98
N VAL A 233 -2.06 16.91 -5.27
CA VAL A 233 -0.67 16.40 -5.30
C VAL A 233 0.16 17.16 -6.33
N ILE A 234 -0.40 17.42 -7.52
CA ILE A 234 0.23 18.18 -8.60
C ILE A 234 -0.53 19.50 -8.80
N PRO A 235 -0.12 20.61 -8.18
CA PRO A 235 -0.76 21.90 -8.41
C PRO A 235 -0.40 22.48 -9.79
N GLU A 236 -1.17 23.47 -10.23
CA GLU A 236 -0.82 24.29 -11.39
C GLU A 236 0.58 24.91 -11.21
N GLY A 237 1.36 24.93 -12.30
CA GLY A 237 2.72 25.48 -12.29
C GLY A 237 3.81 24.54 -11.73
N GLY A 238 3.47 23.30 -11.36
CA GLY A 238 4.44 22.25 -11.01
C GLY A 238 5.16 22.46 -9.68
N LEU A 239 6.03 21.51 -9.30
CA LEU A 239 6.70 21.48 -7.99
C LEU A 239 8.22 21.46 -8.05
N ASP A 240 8.82 21.41 -9.24
CA ASP A 240 10.27 21.24 -9.38
C ASP A 240 11.06 22.38 -8.70
N GLY A 241 12.07 22.00 -7.91
CA GLY A 241 12.90 22.87 -7.10
C GLY A 241 12.25 23.46 -5.83
N LYS A 242 10.95 23.25 -5.59
CA LYS A 242 10.21 23.89 -4.48
C LYS A 242 10.48 23.22 -3.13
N GLU A 243 10.34 23.99 -2.05
CA GLU A 243 10.34 23.50 -0.66
C GLU A 243 8.92 23.13 -0.23
N LEU A 244 8.71 21.87 0.15
CA LEU A 244 7.39 21.30 0.40
C LEU A 244 7.06 21.11 1.88
N SER A 245 7.98 21.39 2.81
CA SER A 245 7.72 21.24 4.25
C SER A 245 6.94 22.40 4.89
N GLY A 246 6.53 23.41 4.12
CA GLY A 246 5.68 24.52 4.56
C GLY A 246 4.20 24.30 4.23
N GLU A 247 3.60 25.27 3.52
CA GLU A 247 2.17 25.25 3.12
C GLU A 247 1.74 23.97 2.39
N TYR A 248 2.59 23.44 1.50
CA TYR A 248 2.31 22.18 0.81
C TYR A 248 2.15 21.00 1.77
N TYR A 249 2.97 20.93 2.82
CA TYR A 249 2.84 19.91 3.84
C TYR A 249 1.53 20.09 4.61
N GLU A 250 1.20 21.32 5.02
CA GLU A 250 0.00 21.60 5.83
C GLU A 250 -1.28 21.17 5.12
N GLY A 251 -1.42 21.45 3.82
CA GLY A 251 -2.58 20.99 3.04
C GLY A 251 -2.58 19.48 2.72
N ALA A 252 -1.43 18.80 2.79
CA ALA A 252 -1.33 17.37 2.53
C ALA A 252 -1.67 16.51 3.76
N VAL A 253 -1.56 17.03 4.99
CA VAL A 253 -1.67 16.25 6.23
C VAL A 253 -2.96 15.44 6.27
N GLU A 254 -4.11 16.09 6.10
CA GLU A 254 -5.41 15.42 6.20
C GLU A 254 -5.58 14.35 5.13
N MET A 255 -5.04 14.57 3.93
CA MET A 255 -5.11 13.60 2.83
C MET A 255 -4.26 12.36 3.13
N VAL A 256 -3.03 12.55 3.62
CA VAL A 256 -2.16 11.44 4.01
C VAL A 256 -2.78 10.62 5.14
N GLU A 257 -3.29 11.28 6.19
CA GLU A 257 -3.97 10.59 7.29
C GLU A 257 -5.20 9.81 6.81
N LYS A 258 -6.02 10.42 5.94
CA LYS A 258 -7.19 9.78 5.35
C LYS A 258 -6.79 8.54 4.55
N GLN A 259 -5.77 8.63 3.69
CA GLN A 259 -5.36 7.49 2.86
C GLN A 259 -4.78 6.34 3.70
N ILE A 260 -4.00 6.63 4.75
CA ILE A 260 -3.52 5.61 5.70
C ILE A 260 -4.68 4.97 6.47
N ALA A 261 -5.66 5.78 6.90
CA ALA A 261 -6.86 5.31 7.57
C ALA A 261 -7.68 4.36 6.68
N LEU A 262 -7.92 4.77 5.43
CA LEU A 262 -8.64 3.98 4.44
C LEU A 262 -7.92 2.67 4.11
N ALA A 263 -6.61 2.72 3.87
CA ALA A 263 -5.81 1.53 3.61
C ALA A 263 -5.90 0.52 4.76
N GLY A 264 -5.74 0.98 6.02
CA GLY A 264 -5.83 0.09 7.18
C GLY A 264 -7.24 -0.50 7.39
N TYR A 265 -8.28 0.32 7.22
CA TYR A 265 -9.68 -0.14 7.31
C TYR A 265 -10.01 -1.16 6.22
N ARG A 266 -9.75 -0.83 4.95
CA ARG A 266 -10.00 -1.70 3.80
C ARG A 266 -9.19 -3.00 3.90
N MET A 267 -7.93 -2.93 4.32
CA MET A 267 -7.11 -4.11 4.56
C MET A 267 -7.74 -5.03 5.61
N GLY A 268 -8.17 -4.51 6.75
CA GLY A 268 -8.81 -5.30 7.79
C GLY A 268 -10.09 -6.00 7.30
N MET A 269 -10.94 -5.27 6.57
CA MET A 269 -12.15 -5.82 5.98
C MET A 269 -11.86 -6.88 4.90
N TRP A 270 -10.90 -6.61 4.01
CA TRP A 270 -10.48 -7.51 2.95
C TRP A 270 -9.96 -8.83 3.53
N LEU A 271 -9.06 -8.73 4.51
CA LEU A 271 -8.53 -9.89 5.22
C LEU A 271 -9.62 -10.68 5.94
N ASN A 272 -10.59 -10.03 6.59
CA ASN A 272 -11.73 -10.73 7.18
C ASN A 272 -12.50 -11.53 6.13
N GLN A 273 -12.86 -10.92 4.99
CA GLN A 273 -13.56 -11.63 3.92
C GLN A 273 -12.77 -12.84 3.40
N MET A 274 -11.44 -12.74 3.33
CA MET A 274 -10.60 -13.83 2.85
C MET A 274 -10.69 -15.04 3.77
N PHE A 275 -10.70 -14.85 5.09
CA PHE A 275 -10.59 -15.93 6.07
C PHE A 275 -11.92 -16.32 6.75
N GLU A 276 -12.99 -15.53 6.65
CA GLU A 276 -14.31 -15.83 7.22
C GLU A 276 -15.00 -17.03 6.54
N GLY A 277 -14.80 -17.23 5.23
CA GLY A 277 -15.37 -18.37 4.50
C GLY A 277 -14.85 -19.75 4.97
N GLN A 278 -13.70 -19.80 5.64
CA GLN A 278 -13.11 -21.06 6.11
C GLN A 278 -13.74 -21.59 7.39
N GLU A 279 -14.32 -20.72 8.23
CA GLU A 279 -14.95 -21.16 9.48
C GLU A 279 -16.30 -21.83 9.20
N LEU A 280 -17.04 -21.39 8.18
CA LEU A 280 -18.25 -22.09 7.72
C LEU A 280 -17.91 -23.49 7.19
N GLU A 281 -16.87 -23.64 6.37
CA GLU A 281 -16.47 -24.96 5.87
C GLU A 281 -15.89 -25.86 6.97
N GLU A 282 -15.02 -25.36 7.85
CA GLU A 282 -14.46 -26.14 8.96
C GLU A 282 -15.54 -26.54 9.97
N SER A 283 -16.46 -25.63 10.33
CA SER A 283 -17.55 -25.95 11.27
C SER A 283 -18.58 -26.90 10.66
N LEU A 284 -18.92 -26.77 9.38
CA LEU A 284 -19.77 -27.72 8.67
C LEU A 284 -19.08 -29.08 8.54
N TRP A 285 -17.77 -29.11 8.29
CA TRP A 285 -17.00 -30.35 8.23
C TRP A 285 -16.90 -31.03 9.60
N GLU A 286 -16.61 -30.30 10.68
CA GLU A 286 -16.59 -30.83 12.05
C GLU A 286 -17.97 -31.35 12.48
N GLN A 287 -19.05 -30.64 12.13
CA GLN A 287 -20.42 -31.13 12.37
C GLN A 287 -20.73 -32.38 11.54
N MET A 288 -20.32 -32.42 10.28
CA MET A 288 -20.51 -33.60 9.43
C MET A 288 -19.73 -34.80 9.95
N VAL A 289 -18.43 -34.65 10.26
CA VAL A 289 -17.57 -35.73 10.80
C VAL A 289 -18.09 -36.22 12.15
N GLY A 290 -18.52 -35.33 13.04
CA GLY A 290 -19.15 -35.72 14.32
C GLY A 290 -20.43 -36.56 14.15
N LEU A 291 -21.20 -36.36 13.07
CA LEU A 291 -22.38 -37.16 12.76
C LEU A 291 -22.05 -38.56 12.21
N TRP A 292 -20.85 -38.78 11.68
CA TRP A 292 -20.40 -40.11 11.22
C TRP A 292 -19.78 -40.97 12.33
N GLU A 293 -19.30 -40.35 13.42
CA GLU A 293 -18.77 -41.08 14.58
C GLU A 293 -19.87 -41.59 15.55
N GLU A 294 -21.13 -41.17 15.33
CA GLU A 294 -22.30 -41.60 16.10
C GLU A 294 -23.17 -42.66 15.39
N LEU A 295 -22.75 -43.17 14.22
CA LEU A 295 -23.39 -44.25 13.45
C LEU A 295 -22.56 -45.54 13.45
#